data_AF-A0AAX6ILG1-F1
#
_entry.id   AF-A0AAX6ILG1-F1
#
_cell.length_a   1.000
_cell.length_b   1.000
_cell.length_c   1.000
_cell.angle_alpha   90.00
_cell.angle_beta   90.00
_cell.angle_gamma   90.00
#
_symmetry.space_group_name_H-M   'P 1'
#
loop_
_entity.id
_entity.type
_entity.pdbx_description
1 polymer ?
#
loop_
_entity_poly.entity_id
_entity_poly.type
_entity_poly.pdbx_seq_one_letter_code
_entity_poly.pdbx_strand_id
1 'polypeptide(L)'
;MAATKGYKLTLTMPSYISLERRVTMRAFRANLVLTDPTKGMGETVKKVYYLLETYPEAVMLQQFNNPANVKMLALLHLLLIYEKSSTEWDFMTRFMVPVFHLLLHAFYSLLPLPNQRMLGCRK
;
A
#
# COMPACT_ATOMS: atom_id res chain seq x y z
N MET A 1 0.86 16.08 -1.36
CA MET A 1 0.35 16.19 0.03
C MET A 1 0.73 17.49 0.73
N ALA A 2 2.00 17.94 0.68
CA ALA A 2 2.39 19.22 1.31
C ALA A 2 1.57 20.42 0.82
N ALA A 3 1.41 20.57 -0.50
CA ALA A 3 0.58 21.62 -1.10
C ALA A 3 -0.87 21.61 -0.60
N THR A 4 -1.49 20.42 -0.51
CA THR A 4 -2.87 20.24 -0.02
C THR A 4 -3.02 20.62 1.45
N LYS A 5 -1.99 20.32 2.26
CA LYS A 5 -1.97 20.60 3.69
C LYS A 5 -1.41 22.00 4.03
N GLY A 6 -1.07 22.82 3.03
CA GLY A 6 -0.54 24.17 3.24
C GLY A 6 0.90 24.24 3.76
N TYR A 7 1.66 23.14 3.74
CA TYR A 7 3.06 23.13 4.17
C TYR A 7 3.99 23.65 3.07
N LYS A 8 4.95 24.50 3.46
CA LYS A 8 6.10 24.84 2.61
C LYS A 8 7.01 23.61 2.50
N LEU A 9 7.31 23.20 1.27
CA LEU A 9 8.15 22.04 1.00
C LEU A 9 9.41 22.46 0.26
N THR A 10 10.57 22.13 0.83
CA THR A 10 11.87 22.25 0.16
C THR A 10 12.41 20.86 -0.11
N LEU A 11 12.84 20.61 -1.36
CA LEU A 11 13.44 19.35 -1.79
C LEU A 11 14.86 19.62 -2.27
N THR A 12 15.82 18.89 -1.72
CA THR A 12 17.20 18.85 -2.23
C THR A 12 17.36 17.65 -3.16
N MET A 13 17.99 17.86 -4.31
CA MET A 13 18.27 16.77 -5.25
C MET A 13 19.43 17.10 -6.19
N PRO A 14 20.14 16.09 -6.71
CA PRO A 14 21.17 16.32 -7.74
C PRO A 14 20.60 16.94 -9.02
N SER A 15 21.41 17.73 -9.73
CA SER A 15 20.97 18.38 -10.97
C SER A 15 20.71 17.41 -12.14
N TYR A 16 21.17 16.15 -12.07
CA TYR A 16 20.90 15.13 -13.09
C TYR A 16 19.46 14.57 -13.05
N ILE A 17 18.67 14.88 -12.02
CA ILE A 17 17.26 14.46 -11.97
C ILE A 17 16.50 15.06 -13.15
N SER A 18 15.66 14.27 -13.81
CA SER A 18 14.99 14.66 -15.06
C SER A 18 14.23 15.99 -14.96
N LEU A 19 14.13 16.70 -16.07
CA LEU A 19 13.47 18.01 -16.12
C LEU A 19 11.99 17.88 -15.78
N GLU A 20 11.32 16.84 -16.28
CA GLU A 20 9.90 16.56 -16.08
C GLU A 20 9.58 16.41 -14.59
N ARG A 21 10.45 15.71 -13.84
CA ARG A 21 10.33 15.57 -12.38
C ARG A 21 10.43 16.91 -11.68
N ARG A 22 11.41 17.75 -12.05
CA ARG A 22 11.59 19.08 -11.45
C ARG A 22 10.42 20.01 -11.77
N VAL A 23 9.93 19.99 -13.01
CA VAL A 23 8.77 20.78 -13.44
C VAL A 23 7.54 20.36 -12.65
N THR A 24 7.29 19.05 -12.53
CA THR A 24 6.17 18.51 -11.75
C THR A 24 6.23 18.96 -10.28
N MET A 25 7.41 18.86 -9.64
CA MET A 25 7.56 19.28 -8.24
C MET A 25 7.37 20.79 -8.06
N ARG A 26 7.89 21.62 -8.99
CA ARG A 26 7.67 23.07 -8.97
C ARG A 26 6.22 23.45 -9.22
N ALA A 27 5.50 22.71 -10.06
CA ALA A 27 4.06 22.92 -10.27
C ALA A 27 3.28 22.75 -8.95
N PHE A 28 3.73 21.86 -8.06
CA PHE A 28 3.21 21.72 -6.69
C PHE A 28 3.80 22.72 -5.68
N ARG A 29 4.43 23.80 -6.15
CA ARG A 29 5.06 24.86 -5.34
C ARG A 29 6.17 24.36 -4.40
N ALA A 30 6.81 23.24 -4.73
CA ALA A 30 8.00 22.81 -4.01
C ALA A 30 9.20 23.69 -4.37
N ASN A 31 9.93 24.16 -3.37
CA ASN A 31 11.22 24.82 -3.54
C ASN A 31 12.28 23.77 -3.85
N LEU A 32 12.98 23.88 -4.98
CA LEU A 32 13.98 22.90 -5.40
C LEU A 32 15.39 23.46 -5.22
N VAL A 33 16.18 22.82 -4.37
CA VAL A 33 17.59 23.12 -4.17
C VAL A 33 18.41 22.06 -4.90
N LEU A 34 19.07 22.46 -5.99
CA LEU A 34 19.88 21.55 -6.79
C LEU A 34 21.29 21.43 -6.22
N THR A 35 21.81 20.20 -6.17
CA THR A 35 23.18 19.90 -5.74
C THR A 35 24.04 19.41 -6.90
N ASP A 36 25.36 19.45 -6.70
CA ASP A 36 26.36 19.00 -7.66
C ASP A 36 26.16 17.51 -8.00
N PRO A 37 25.96 17.16 -9.28
CA PRO A 37 25.70 15.79 -9.70
C PRO A 37 26.89 14.86 -9.46
N THR A 38 28.12 15.37 -9.46
CA THR A 38 29.35 14.57 -9.33
C THR A 38 29.55 14.03 -7.90
N LYS A 39 28.99 14.73 -6.90
CA LYS A 39 29.08 14.35 -5.49
C LYS A 39 27.95 13.43 -5.02
N GLY A 40 26.99 13.14 -5.89
CA GLY A 40 25.91 12.21 -5.65
C GLY A 40 25.01 12.54 -4.45
N MET A 41 24.47 11.50 -3.82
CA MET A 41 23.46 11.65 -2.76
C MET A 41 24.04 12.15 -1.43
N GLY A 42 25.33 11.92 -1.17
CA GLY A 42 25.97 12.38 0.07
C GLY A 42 25.93 13.90 0.22
N GLU A 43 26.21 14.64 -0.86
CA GLU A 43 26.11 16.11 -0.86
C GLU A 43 24.67 16.58 -0.70
N THR A 44 23.72 15.87 -1.29
CA THR A 44 22.29 16.15 -1.16
C THR A 44 21.85 16.09 0.29
N VAL A 45 22.29 15.07 1.03
CA VAL A 45 22.02 14.90 2.46
C VAL A 45 22.70 16.00 3.29
N LYS A 46 23.99 16.30 3.03
CA LYS A 46 24.68 17.41 3.71
C LYS A 46 23.95 18.73 3.53
N LYS A 47 23.45 19.01 2.32
CA LYS A 47 22.67 20.21 2.04
C LYS A 47 21.35 20.25 2.83
N VAL A 48 20.71 19.10 3.07
CA VAL A 48 19.52 19.04 3.95
C VAL A 48 19.86 19.44 5.37
N TYR A 49 20.93 18.88 5.95
CA TYR A 49 21.34 19.22 7.31
C TYR A 49 21.68 20.70 7.46
N TYR A 50 22.41 21.26 6.50
CA TYR A 50 22.64 22.70 6.46
C TYR A 50 21.35 23.53 6.44
N LEU A 51 20.34 23.11 5.67
CA LEU A 51 19.04 23.78 5.64
C LEU A 51 18.30 23.65 6.96
N LEU A 52 18.38 22.50 7.65
CA LEU A 52 17.77 22.34 8.97
C LEU A 52 18.40 23.24 10.02
N GLU A 53 19.72 23.44 9.96
CA GLU A 53 20.42 24.39 10.84
C GLU A 53 20.05 25.84 10.53
N THR A 54 19.80 26.15 9.25
CA THR A 54 19.43 27.50 8.80
C THR A 54 17.99 27.86 9.13
N TYR A 55 17.08 26.87 9.15
CA TYR A 55 15.65 27.03 9.37
C TYR A 55 15.21 26.21 10.59
N PRO A 56 15.25 26.79 11.81
CA PRO A 56 14.96 26.06 13.06
C PRO A 56 13.56 25.44 13.11
N GLU A 57 12.60 26.00 12.37
CA GLU A 57 11.23 25.51 12.26
C GLU A 57 11.07 24.37 11.24
N ALA A 58 12.10 24.09 10.44
CA ALA A 58 12.05 23.07 9.41
C ALA A 58 12.09 21.66 10.02
N VAL A 59 11.26 20.78 9.47
CA VAL A 59 11.20 19.38 9.90
C VAL A 59 11.60 18.47 8.74
N MET A 60 12.57 17.59 8.98
CA MET A 60 12.98 16.57 8.02
C MET A 60 12.18 15.28 8.22
N LEU A 61 11.54 14.79 7.15
CA LEU A 61 10.72 13.58 7.21
C LEU A 61 11.52 12.27 7.27
N GLN A 62 12.79 12.28 6.87
CA GLN A 62 13.73 11.16 6.93
C GLN A 62 13.16 9.83 6.36
N GLN A 63 12.78 9.80 5.07
CA GLN A 63 12.07 8.67 4.45
C GLN A 63 12.68 7.27 4.70
N PHE A 64 14.00 7.17 4.89
CA PHE A 64 14.70 5.90 5.11
C PHE A 64 14.73 5.46 6.57
N ASN A 65 14.71 6.41 7.52
CA ASN A 65 14.79 6.14 8.95
C ASN A 65 13.43 6.26 9.65
N ASN A 66 12.42 6.82 8.96
CA ASN A 66 11.11 7.03 9.52
C ASN A 66 10.30 5.73 9.54
N PRO A 67 9.98 5.16 10.72
CA PRO A 67 9.23 3.91 10.83
C PRO A 67 7.81 4.02 10.24
N ALA A 68 7.26 5.23 10.12
CA ALA A 68 5.96 5.43 9.50
C ALA A 68 5.95 5.01 8.02
N ASN A 69 7.07 5.15 7.30
CA ASN A 69 7.15 4.76 5.89
C ASN A 69 6.96 3.24 5.72
N VAL A 70 7.68 2.44 6.52
CA VAL A 70 7.59 0.97 6.50
C VAL A 70 6.23 0.49 6.99
N LYS A 71 5.71 1.08 8.09
CA LYS A 71 4.38 0.75 8.63
C LYS A 71 3.28 1.00 7.60
N MET A 72 3.30 2.15 6.93
CA MET A 72 2.29 2.48 5.93
C MET A 72 2.36 1.56 4.71
N LEU A 73 3.56 1.21 4.24
CA LEU A 73 3.73 0.24 3.16
C LEU A 73 3.13 -1.12 3.53
N ALA A 74 3.46 -1.64 4.72
CA ALA A 74 2.97 -2.94 5.18
C ALA A 74 1.44 -2.96 5.35
N LEU A 75 0.87 -1.92 5.98
CA LEU A 75 -0.58 -1.81 6.19
C LEU A 75 -1.34 -1.71 4.87
N LEU A 76 -0.87 -0.86 3.94
CA LEU A 76 -1.51 -0.70 2.65
C LEU A 76 -1.47 -2.01 1.84
N HIS A 77 -0.32 -2.68 1.80
CA HIS A 77 -0.21 -3.95 1.11
C HIS A 77 -1.10 -5.03 1.72
N LEU A 78 -1.16 -5.13 3.05
CA LEU A 78 -2.02 -6.12 3.70
C LEU A 78 -3.50 -5.85 3.39
N LEU A 79 -3.95 -4.60 3.44
CA LEU A 79 -5.33 -4.23 3.12
C LEU A 79 -5.67 -4.53 1.66
N LEU A 80 -4.78 -4.22 0.71
CA LEU A 80 -5.02 -4.51 -0.71
C LEU A 80 -5.07 -6.02 -0.99
N ILE A 81 -4.18 -6.80 -0.34
CA ILE A 81 -4.22 -8.26 -0.43
C ILE A 81 -5.52 -8.79 0.17
N TYR A 82 -5.93 -8.26 1.32
CA TYR A 82 -7.18 -8.65 1.97
C TYR A 82 -8.38 -8.33 1.08
N GLU A 83 -8.50 -7.11 0.56
CA GLU A 83 -9.62 -6.68 -0.29
C GLU A 83 -9.71 -7.50 -1.58
N LYS A 84 -8.57 -7.75 -2.24
CA LYS A 84 -8.55 -8.60 -3.44
C LYS A 84 -8.93 -10.05 -3.11
N SER A 85 -8.34 -10.62 -2.07
CA SER A 85 -8.65 -12.00 -1.69
C SER A 85 -10.09 -12.15 -1.21
N SER A 86 -10.64 -11.20 -0.46
CA SER A 86 -12.05 -11.25 -0.02
C SER A 86 -13.01 -11.21 -1.20
N THR A 87 -12.73 -10.46 -2.27
CA THR A 87 -13.60 -10.46 -3.46
C THR A 87 -13.59 -11.81 -4.20
N GLU A 88 -12.45 -12.50 -4.24
CA GLU A 88 -12.33 -13.84 -4.84
C GLU A 88 -12.98 -14.91 -3.96
N TRP A 89 -12.79 -14.83 -2.64
CA TRP A 89 -13.42 -15.73 -1.67
C TRP A 89 -14.93 -15.52 -1.55
N ASP A 90 -15.42 -14.28 -1.66
CA ASP A 90 -16.86 -13.98 -1.72
C ASP A 90 -17.48 -14.57 -2.98
N PHE A 91 -16.81 -14.49 -4.13
CA PHE A 91 -17.28 -15.15 -5.35
C PHE A 91 -17.34 -16.67 -5.18
N MET A 92 -16.26 -17.29 -4.66
CA MET A 92 -16.22 -18.73 -4.41
C MET A 92 -17.32 -19.18 -3.43
N THR A 93 -17.45 -18.50 -2.30
CA THR A 93 -18.38 -18.90 -1.23
C THR A 93 -19.83 -18.59 -1.56
N ARG A 94 -20.11 -17.48 -2.26
CA ARG A 94 -21.49 -17.06 -2.56
C ARG A 94 -22.07 -17.73 -3.80
N PHE A 95 -21.25 -18.13 -4.77
CA PHE A 95 -21.73 -18.72 -6.02
C PHE A 95 -21.27 -20.16 -6.23
N MET A 96 -20.02 -20.49 -5.92
CA MET A 96 -19.48 -21.82 -6.23
C MET A 96 -19.86 -22.88 -5.18
N VAL A 97 -19.81 -22.52 -3.88
CA VAL A 97 -20.15 -23.44 -2.78
C VAL A 97 -21.62 -23.88 -2.80
N PRO A 98 -22.63 -23.01 -3.01
CA PRO A 98 -24.02 -23.42 -3.06
C PRO A 98 -24.33 -24.32 -4.26
N VAL A 99 -23.71 -24.03 -5.42
CA VAL A 99 -23.84 -24.88 -6.62
C VAL A 99 -23.22 -26.25 -6.37
N PHE A 100 -22.04 -26.31 -5.74
CA PHE A 100 -21.41 -27.58 -5.37
C PHE A 100 -22.25 -28.36 -4.36
N HIS A 101 -22.86 -27.68 -3.38
CA HIS A 101 -23.75 -28.31 -2.41
C HIS A 101 -25.04 -28.83 -3.05
N LEU A 102 -25.62 -28.09 -4.01
CA LEU A 102 -26.79 -28.51 -4.78
C LEU A 102 -26.49 -29.74 -5.64
N LEU A 103 -25.33 -29.75 -6.29
CA LEU A 103 -24.85 -30.88 -7.10
C LEU A 103 -24.56 -32.11 -6.23
N LEU A 104 -23.97 -31.92 -5.04
CA LEU A 104 -23.81 -33.01 -4.08
C LEU A 104 -25.17 -33.58 -3.66
N HIS A 105 -26.12 -32.74 -3.27
CA HIS A 105 -27.46 -33.18 -2.90
C HIS A 105 -28.18 -33.91 -4.04
N ALA A 106 -28.10 -33.41 -5.27
CA ALA A 106 -28.66 -34.07 -6.45
C ALA A 106 -28.01 -35.43 -6.70
N PHE A 107 -26.68 -35.51 -6.58
CA PHE A 107 -25.93 -36.76 -6.73
C PHE A 107 -26.28 -37.78 -5.65
N TYR A 108 -26.35 -37.37 -4.38
CA TYR A 108 -26.77 -38.23 -3.26
C TYR A 108 -28.24 -38.66 -3.34
N SER A 109 -29.11 -37.87 -3.97
CA SER A 109 -30.53 -38.23 -4.18
C SER A 109 -30.72 -39.26 -5.31
N LEU A 110 -29.76 -39.38 -6.22
CA LEU A 110 -29.77 -40.34 -7.34
C LEU A 110 -29.08 -41.66 -6.98
N LEU A 111 -28.34 -41.70 -5.88
CA LEU A 111 -27.76 -42.94 -5.37
C LEU A 111 -28.84 -43.78 -4.67
N PRO A 112 -29.03 -45.06 -5.05
CA PRO A 112 -29.88 -45.97 -4.30
C PRO A 112 -29.21 -46.22 -2.94
N LEU A 113 -29.69 -45.57 -1.88
CA LEU A 113 -29.16 -45.78 -0.53
C LEU A 113 -29.58 -47.17 -0.02
N PRO A 114 -28.63 -48.07 0.29
CA PRO A 114 -28.96 -49.29 1.01
C PRO A 114 -29.26 -48.94 2.48
N ASN A 115 -30.50 -49.17 2.91
CA ASN A 115 -30.96 -49.36 4.29
C ASN A 115 -30.12 -48.67 5.40
N GLN A 116 -30.22 -47.34 5.51
CA GLN A 116 -29.78 -46.66 6.73
C GLN A 116 -30.91 -46.65 7.76
N ARG A 117 -30.85 -47.62 8.69
CA ARG A 117 -31.56 -47.54 9.98
C ARG A 117 -31.13 -46.24 10.67
N MET A 118 -32.07 -45.30 10.79
CA MET A 118 -31.90 -44.11 11.61
C MET A 118 -31.68 -44.51 13.08
N LEU A 119 -30.44 -44.34 13.57
CA LEU A 119 -30.18 -44.21 15.01
C LEU A 119 -30.68 -42.82 15.43
N GLY A 120 -31.97 -42.75 15.74
CA GLY A 120 -32.55 -41.59 16.41
C GLY A 120 -32.09 -41.56 17.87
N CYS A 121 -31.17 -40.65 18.19
CA CYS A 121 -31.01 -40.19 19.56
C CYS A 121 -32.06 -39.09 19.80
N ARG A 122 -33.02 -39.37 20.69
CA ARG A 122 -34.04 -38.42 21.13
C ARG A 122 -33.41 -37.37 22.05
N LYS A 123 -33.93 -36.15 21.91
CA LYS A 123 -33.98 -34.98 22.82
C LYS A 123 -33.08 -34.99 24.05
#